data_AF-A0A350XUR7-F1
#
_entry.id   AF-A0A350XUR7-F1
#
_cell.length_a   1.000
_cell.length_b   1.000
_cell.length_c   1.000
_cell.angle_alpha   90.00
_cell.angle_beta   90.00
_cell.angle_gamma   90.00
#
_symmetry.space_group_name_H-M   'P 1'
#
loop_
_entity.id
_entity.type
_entity.pdbx_description
1 polymer ?
#
loop_
_entity_poly.entity_id
_entity_poly.type
_entity_poly.pdbx_seq_one_letter_code
_entity_poly.pdbx_strand_id
1 'polypeptide(L)'
;MDKSCFYYGVNTAEGIHLGIFGSKDFERLFSVEGGSPYLKDRFFIELSAELSQMEIENEMLYSFENCCGILCNDRKILIADKKYLDKNQTKNIERNYNLNEIFSEGKSRELLHIYEKEYNKKIERCNRFLSAADSIKKDALRIDLQSVNIGSVVNYSSRLWKKLDAPMKGSIGTETKSFVSCITPDGVELNMKAFDGCERLAVIVDKTGAVSTMIADRLRRYALGCG
;
A
#
# COMPACT_ATOMS: atom_id res chain seq x y z
N MET A 1 -8.85 -0.72 15.95
CA MET A 1 -7.57 -0.26 15.37
C MET A 1 -7.91 0.91 14.47
N ASP A 2 -7.34 2.08 14.72
CA ASP A 2 -7.51 3.23 13.84
C ASP A 2 -6.82 2.91 12.49
N LYS A 3 -7.61 2.70 11.43
CA LYS A 3 -7.11 2.26 10.12
C LYS A 3 -6.47 3.39 9.31
N SER A 4 -6.48 4.61 9.84
CA SER A 4 -5.80 5.79 9.27
C SER A 4 -4.27 5.67 9.23
N CYS A 5 -3.69 4.58 9.75
CA CYS A 5 -2.25 4.43 9.97
C CYS A 5 -1.47 3.70 8.85
N PHE A 6 -2.11 3.31 7.75
CA PHE A 6 -1.48 2.47 6.72
C PHE A 6 -1.51 3.10 5.33
N TYR A 7 -0.42 2.91 4.58
CA TYR A 7 -0.39 3.20 3.15
C TYR A 7 -0.84 1.96 2.40
N TYR A 8 -1.59 2.18 1.32
CA TYR A 8 -2.15 1.10 0.53
C TYR A 8 -1.39 0.85 -0.77
N GLY A 9 -0.58 1.83 -1.21
CA GLY A 9 0.31 1.69 -2.36
C GLY A 9 1.58 2.51 -2.22
N VAL A 10 2.67 2.00 -2.79
CA VAL A 10 3.99 2.63 -2.75
C VAL A 10 4.65 2.56 -4.12
N ASN A 11 5.46 3.58 -4.42
CA ASN A 11 6.39 3.50 -5.54
C ASN A 11 7.46 2.44 -5.25
N THR A 12 7.68 1.56 -6.21
CA THR A 12 8.71 0.51 -6.16
C THR A 12 9.53 0.53 -7.44
N ALA A 13 10.62 -0.24 -7.43
CA ALA A 13 11.45 -0.46 -8.60
C ALA A 13 10.70 -1.03 -9.81
N GLU A 14 9.59 -1.72 -9.57
CA GLU A 14 8.74 -2.35 -10.59
C GLU A 14 7.53 -1.47 -10.97
N GLY A 15 7.44 -0.26 -10.41
CA GLY A 15 6.33 0.67 -10.58
C GLY A 15 5.49 0.80 -9.31
N ILE A 16 4.23 1.18 -9.43
CA ILE A 16 3.33 1.32 -8.28
C ILE A 16 2.91 -0.08 -7.85
N HIS A 17 3.36 -0.54 -6.67
CA HIS A 17 2.84 -1.77 -6.11
C HIS A 17 1.47 -1.49 -5.48
N LEU A 18 0.44 -2.07 -6.10
CA LEU A 18 -0.95 -1.94 -5.70
C LEU A 18 -1.30 -3.09 -4.75
N GLY A 19 -1.50 -2.79 -3.47
CA GLY A 19 -2.22 -3.65 -2.52
C GLY A 19 -3.66 -3.20 -2.29
N ILE A 20 -4.14 -2.21 -3.06
CA ILE A 20 -5.02 -1.16 -2.52
C ILE A 20 -6.46 -1.61 -2.29
N PHE A 21 -6.99 -2.54 -3.08
CA PHE A 21 -8.41 -2.89 -3.01
C PHE A 21 -8.70 -4.39 -3.05
N GLY A 22 -7.76 -5.23 -3.50
CA GLY A 22 -8.02 -6.65 -3.79
C GLY A 22 -8.37 -7.52 -2.57
N SER A 23 -8.14 -7.01 -1.35
CA SER A 23 -8.45 -7.71 -0.09
C SER A 23 -9.62 -7.13 0.70
N LYS A 24 -10.22 -6.01 0.24
CA LYS A 24 -11.29 -5.35 0.98
C LYS A 24 -12.66 -5.85 0.51
N ASP A 25 -13.55 -6.16 1.46
CA ASP A 25 -14.92 -6.61 1.21
C ASP A 25 -15.77 -5.40 0.78
N PHE A 26 -15.88 -5.18 -0.52
CA PHE A 26 -16.78 -4.18 -1.11
C PHE A 26 -17.68 -4.86 -2.15
N GLU A 27 -18.92 -4.41 -2.24
CA GLU A 27 -19.92 -4.91 -3.18
C GLU A 27 -20.12 -3.94 -4.34
N ARG A 28 -19.88 -2.65 -4.10
CA ARG A 28 -20.11 -1.57 -5.08
C ARG A 28 -18.85 -0.75 -5.28
N LEU A 29 -18.54 -0.46 -6.55
CA LEU A 29 -17.33 0.25 -6.93
C LEU A 29 -17.66 1.46 -7.81
N PHE A 30 -17.25 2.63 -7.35
CA PHE A 30 -17.25 3.88 -8.09
C PHE A 30 -15.82 4.28 -8.41
N SER A 31 -15.57 4.72 -9.64
CA SER A 31 -14.25 5.20 -10.03
C SER A 31 -14.24 6.69 -10.33
N VAL A 32 -13.12 7.33 -10.06
CA VAL A 32 -12.82 8.72 -10.44
C VAL A 32 -11.63 8.70 -11.40
N GLU A 33 -11.71 9.41 -12.52
CA GLU A 33 -10.62 9.58 -13.46
C GLU A 33 -10.47 11.04 -13.92
N GLY A 34 -9.33 11.36 -14.53
CA GLY A 34 -8.99 12.73 -14.93
C GLY A 34 -8.73 13.67 -13.75
N GLY A 35 -8.46 14.94 -14.04
CA GLY A 35 -8.09 15.93 -13.02
C GLY A 35 -6.66 15.78 -12.53
N SER A 36 -6.11 16.87 -11.97
CA SER A 36 -4.78 16.84 -11.38
C SER A 36 -4.75 15.98 -10.09
N PRO A 37 -3.59 15.40 -9.72
CA PRO A 37 -3.43 14.72 -8.43
C PRO A 37 -3.92 15.53 -7.22
N TYR A 38 -3.65 16.85 -7.22
CA TYR A 38 -4.09 17.76 -6.15
C TYR A 38 -5.62 17.88 -6.09
N LEU A 39 -6.27 17.95 -7.25
CA LEU A 39 -7.73 18.01 -7.32
C LEU A 39 -8.37 16.71 -6.81
N LYS A 40 -7.82 15.56 -7.20
CA LYS A 40 -8.32 14.26 -6.70
C LYS A 40 -8.15 14.14 -5.19
N ASP A 41 -7.02 14.58 -4.66
CA ASP A 41 -6.76 14.58 -3.22
C ASP A 41 -7.80 15.40 -2.46
N ARG A 42 -8.03 16.65 -2.91
CA ARG A 42 -9.08 17.53 -2.38
C ARG A 42 -10.46 16.91 -2.47
N PHE A 43 -10.80 16.32 -3.62
CA PHE A 43 -12.08 15.65 -3.84
C PHE A 43 -12.32 14.56 -2.80
N PHE A 44 -11.34 13.68 -2.55
CA PHE A 44 -11.52 12.60 -1.57
C PHE A 44 -11.58 13.13 -0.13
N ILE A 45 -10.79 14.14 0.22
CA ILE A 45 -10.82 14.74 1.56
C ILE A 45 -12.19 15.41 1.83
N GLU A 46 -12.69 16.20 0.88
CA GLU A 46 -13.99 16.87 1.02
C GLU A 46 -15.14 15.86 1.03
N LEU A 47 -15.09 14.84 0.17
CA LEU A 47 -16.07 13.76 0.17
C LEU A 47 -16.07 12.98 1.50
N SER A 48 -14.91 12.69 2.09
CA SER A 48 -14.82 12.04 3.40
C SER A 48 -15.45 12.90 4.50
N ALA A 49 -15.24 14.22 4.46
CA ALA A 49 -15.85 15.15 5.40
C ALA A 49 -17.38 15.19 5.25
N GLU A 50 -17.90 15.26 4.01
CA GLU A 50 -19.34 15.21 3.75
C GLU A 50 -19.96 13.88 4.21
N LEU A 51 -19.33 12.74 3.91
CA LEU A 51 -19.79 11.42 4.37
C LEU A 51 -19.85 11.36 5.89
N SER A 52 -18.86 11.92 6.58
CA SER A 52 -18.82 11.98 8.04
C SER A 52 -19.94 12.86 8.61
N GLN A 53 -20.29 13.98 7.95
CA GLN A 53 -21.44 14.81 8.31
C GLN A 53 -22.77 14.09 8.12
N MET A 54 -22.83 13.16 7.16
CA MET A 54 -23.99 12.28 6.94
C MET A 54 -24.00 11.04 7.83
N GLU A 55 -23.14 10.98 8.85
CA GLU A 55 -22.98 9.84 9.76
C GLU A 55 -22.64 8.51 9.05
N ILE A 56 -21.93 8.59 7.91
CA ILE A 56 -21.45 7.42 7.18
C ILE A 56 -20.00 7.15 7.58
N GLU A 57 -19.75 6.02 8.25
CA GLU A 57 -18.38 5.60 8.57
C GLU A 57 -17.61 5.32 7.28
N ASN A 58 -16.48 6.01 7.12
CA ASN A 58 -15.65 5.91 5.94
C ASN A 58 -14.16 5.96 6.30
N GLU A 59 -13.38 5.26 5.49
CA GLU A 59 -11.93 5.15 5.63
C GLU A 59 -11.28 5.74 4.38
N MET A 60 -10.49 6.80 4.54
CA MET A 60 -9.66 7.34 3.46
C MET A 60 -8.50 6.39 3.16
N LEU A 61 -8.25 6.18 1.87
CA LEU A 61 -7.22 5.29 1.36
C LEU A 61 -6.14 6.12 0.69
N TYR A 62 -4.93 6.04 1.23
CA TYR A 62 -3.80 6.82 0.78
C TYR A 62 -2.84 5.97 -0.06
N SER A 63 -2.41 6.55 -1.18
CA SER A 63 -1.21 6.16 -1.91
C SER A 63 -0.03 7.05 -1.48
N PHE A 64 1.15 6.77 -2.02
CA PHE A 64 2.32 7.63 -1.85
C PHE A 64 2.21 9.01 -2.55
N GLU A 65 1.27 9.17 -3.49
CA GLU A 65 1.07 10.44 -4.22
C GLU A 65 0.07 11.33 -3.51
N ASN A 66 -1.03 10.74 -3.04
CA ASN A 66 -2.22 11.43 -2.54
C ASN A 66 -3.25 10.44 -1.99
N CYS A 67 -4.32 10.95 -1.40
CA CYS A 67 -5.55 10.21 -1.19
C CYS A 67 -6.05 9.69 -2.54
N CYS A 68 -6.23 8.37 -2.63
CA CYS A 68 -6.58 7.67 -3.86
C CYS A 68 -7.91 6.92 -3.78
N GLY A 69 -8.58 6.95 -2.63
CA GLY A 69 -9.92 6.41 -2.49
C GLY A 69 -10.52 6.58 -1.11
N ILE A 70 -11.77 6.15 -0.99
CA ILE A 70 -12.55 6.08 0.24
C ILE A 70 -13.28 4.73 0.25
N LEU A 71 -13.23 4.05 1.39
CA LEU A 71 -14.03 2.86 1.65
C LEU A 71 -15.09 3.17 2.70
N CYS A 72 -16.36 3.02 2.34
CA CYS A 72 -17.47 3.07 3.28
C CYS A 72 -17.78 1.64 3.74
N ASN A 73 -17.24 1.24 4.91
CA ASN A 73 -17.31 -0.14 5.40
C ASN A 73 -18.75 -0.62 5.56
N ASP A 74 -19.61 0.17 6.21
CA ASP A 74 -21.00 -0.20 6.51
C ASP A 74 -21.85 -0.46 5.26
N ARG A 75 -21.53 0.27 4.19
CA ARG A 75 -22.26 0.19 2.92
C ARG A 75 -21.56 -0.70 1.89
N LYS A 76 -20.37 -1.22 2.22
CA LYS A 76 -19.49 -1.95 1.29
C LYS A 76 -19.29 -1.23 -0.04
N ILE A 77 -19.13 0.09 0.03
CA ILE A 77 -18.92 0.97 -1.14
C ILE A 77 -17.47 1.40 -1.19
N LEU A 78 -16.84 1.18 -2.33
CA LEU A 78 -15.51 1.69 -2.63
C LEU A 78 -15.60 2.81 -3.68
N ILE A 79 -14.98 3.95 -3.38
CA ILE A 79 -14.81 5.08 -4.30
C ILE A 79 -13.31 5.25 -4.51
N ALA A 80 -12.81 5.07 -5.72
CA ALA A 80 -11.37 4.98 -5.96
C ALA A 80 -10.92 5.73 -7.21
N ASP A 81 -9.70 6.25 -7.20
CA ASP A 81 -9.05 6.71 -8.42
C ASP A 81 -8.75 5.50 -9.32
N LYS A 82 -9.29 5.55 -10.54
CA LYS A 82 -9.21 4.45 -11.52
C LYS A 82 -7.77 4.03 -11.83
N LYS A 83 -6.79 4.95 -11.71
CA LYS A 83 -5.35 4.65 -11.88
C LYS A 83 -4.86 3.52 -10.96
N TYR A 84 -5.52 3.34 -9.81
CA TYR A 84 -5.11 2.41 -8.76
C TYR A 84 -5.92 1.11 -8.72
N LEU A 85 -6.90 0.95 -9.62
CA LEU A 85 -7.71 -0.26 -9.74
C LEU A 85 -7.02 -1.28 -10.65
N ASP A 86 -7.11 -2.56 -10.29
CA ASP A 86 -6.62 -3.63 -11.15
C ASP A 86 -7.57 -3.91 -12.35
N LYS A 87 -7.11 -4.75 -13.28
CA LYS A 87 -7.87 -5.10 -14.50
C LYS A 87 -9.19 -5.84 -14.22
N ASN A 88 -9.31 -6.53 -13.10
CA ASN A 88 -10.54 -7.25 -12.74
C ASN A 88 -11.52 -6.29 -12.08
N GLN A 89 -11.03 -5.40 -11.21
CA GLN A 89 -11.83 -4.38 -10.53
C GLN A 89 -12.41 -3.37 -11.51
N THR A 90 -11.63 -2.98 -12.53
CA THR A 90 -12.10 -2.06 -13.57
C THR A 90 -13.30 -2.57 -14.37
N LYS A 91 -13.55 -3.90 -14.39
CA LYS A 91 -14.74 -4.48 -15.05
C LYS A 91 -16.02 -4.35 -14.22
N ASN A 92 -15.90 -4.21 -12.90
CA ASN A 92 -17.01 -4.18 -11.95
C ASN A 92 -17.34 -2.76 -11.48
N ILE A 93 -16.87 -1.74 -12.20
CA ILE A 93 -17.18 -0.34 -11.90
C ILE A 93 -18.66 -0.10 -12.22
N GLU A 94 -19.46 0.24 -11.21
CA GLU A 94 -20.86 0.64 -11.39
C GLU A 94 -20.94 1.98 -12.13
N ARG A 95 -20.10 2.94 -11.73
CA ARG A 95 -20.08 4.28 -12.34
C ARG A 95 -18.71 4.91 -12.26
N ASN A 96 -18.33 5.55 -13.35
CA ASN A 96 -17.07 6.26 -13.51
C ASN A 96 -17.33 7.76 -13.65
N TYR A 97 -16.64 8.57 -12.86
CA TYR A 97 -16.72 10.03 -12.86
C TYR A 97 -15.44 10.60 -13.46
N ASN A 98 -15.56 11.24 -14.62
CA ASN A 98 -14.44 11.90 -15.28
C ASN A 98 -14.38 13.37 -14.87
N LEU A 99 -13.42 13.73 -14.02
CA LEU A 99 -13.23 15.10 -13.56
C LEU A 99 -12.95 16.04 -14.73
N ASN A 100 -12.26 15.60 -15.79
CA ASN A 100 -11.94 16.46 -16.95
C ASN A 100 -13.18 16.90 -17.75
N GLU A 101 -14.30 16.20 -17.62
CA GLU A 101 -15.59 16.58 -18.21
C GLU A 101 -16.32 17.63 -17.36
N ILE A 102 -16.12 17.60 -16.04
CA ILE A 102 -16.69 18.55 -15.08
C ILE A 102 -16.03 19.94 -15.24
N PHE A 103 -14.72 20.00 -15.55
CA PHE A 103 -13.98 21.26 -15.75
C PHE A 103 -13.95 21.74 -17.22
N SER A 104 -14.95 21.39 -18.02
CA SER A 104 -14.95 21.56 -19.48
C SER A 104 -15.02 23.00 -20.01
N GLU A 105 -15.17 24.00 -19.14
CA GLU A 105 -15.21 25.42 -19.56
C GLU A 105 -13.87 26.15 -19.29
N GLY A 106 -13.06 26.38 -20.33
CA GLY A 106 -11.97 27.38 -20.35
C GLY A 106 -10.54 26.93 -20.74
N LYS A 107 -9.57 27.86 -20.67
CA LYS A 107 -8.09 27.69 -20.87
C LYS A 107 -7.44 26.66 -19.92
N SER A 108 -8.23 26.03 -19.07
CA SER A 108 -7.90 25.09 -18.01
C SER A 108 -7.43 23.72 -18.53
N ARG A 109 -7.93 23.23 -19.67
CA ARG A 109 -7.59 21.89 -20.19
C ARG A 109 -6.16 21.73 -20.66
N GLU A 110 -5.62 22.70 -21.39
CA GLU A 110 -4.23 22.64 -21.88
C GLU A 110 -3.22 22.70 -20.72
N LEU A 111 -3.51 23.56 -19.72
CA LEU A 111 -2.69 23.66 -18.51
C LEU A 111 -2.73 22.37 -17.68
N LEU A 112 -3.90 21.74 -17.54
CA LEU A 112 -4.04 20.43 -16.91
C LEU A 112 -3.21 19.37 -17.64
N HIS A 113 -3.26 19.35 -18.97
CA HIS A 113 -2.48 18.41 -19.77
C HIS A 113 -0.96 18.59 -19.61
N ILE A 114 -0.48 19.84 -19.63
CA ILE A 114 0.94 20.16 -19.39
C ILE A 114 1.35 19.71 -17.98
N TYR A 115 0.54 19.99 -16.97
CA TYR A 115 0.79 19.60 -15.59
C TYR A 115 0.86 18.06 -15.45
N GLU A 116 -0.12 17.34 -15.98
CA GLU A 116 -0.15 15.87 -15.98
C GLU A 116 1.11 15.29 -16.66
N LYS A 117 1.51 15.86 -17.79
CA LYS A 117 2.70 15.43 -18.53
C LYS A 117 3.98 15.62 -17.72
N GLU A 118 4.19 16.78 -17.12
CA GLU A 118 5.37 17.05 -16.28
C GLU A 118 5.37 16.20 -15.01
N TYR A 119 4.19 15.98 -14.42
CA TYR A 119 4.03 15.09 -13.27
C TYR A 119 4.41 13.64 -13.61
N ASN A 120 3.93 13.11 -14.74
CA ASN A 120 4.28 11.76 -15.21
C ASN A 120 5.78 11.61 -15.47
N LYS A 121 6.43 12.62 -16.07
CA LYS A 121 7.90 12.61 -16.23
C LYS A 121 8.63 12.57 -14.89
N LYS A 122 8.15 13.27 -13.87
CA LYS A 122 8.72 13.24 -12.51
C LYS A 122 8.61 11.83 -11.93
N ILE A 123 7.44 11.18 -12.04
CA ILE A 123 7.24 9.80 -11.60
C ILE A 123 8.17 8.83 -12.32
N GLU A 124 8.25 8.91 -13.65
CA GLU A 124 9.15 8.05 -14.43
C GLU A 124 10.60 8.19 -14.00
N ARG A 125 11.05 9.43 -13.74
CA ARG A 125 12.40 9.69 -13.23
C ARG A 125 12.60 9.10 -11.84
N CYS A 126 11.64 9.24 -10.93
CA CYS A 126 11.67 8.61 -9.61
C CYS A 126 11.77 7.09 -9.72
N ASN A 127 10.97 6.47 -10.58
CA ASN A 127 11.01 5.02 -10.79
C ASN A 127 12.39 4.56 -11.26
N ARG A 128 13.05 5.26 -12.18
CA ARG A 128 14.42 4.92 -12.60
C ARG A 128 15.42 4.92 -11.44
N PHE A 129 15.34 5.90 -10.54
CA PHE A 129 16.21 5.94 -9.36
C PHE A 129 15.91 4.78 -8.40
N LEU A 130 14.63 4.49 -8.17
CA LEU A 130 14.22 3.37 -7.33
C LEU A 130 14.66 2.02 -7.93
N SER A 131 14.53 1.83 -9.24
CA SER A 131 15.00 0.63 -9.93
C SER A 131 16.52 0.47 -9.83
N ALA A 132 17.28 1.55 -9.97
CA ALA A 132 18.73 1.51 -9.80
C ALA A 132 19.13 1.15 -8.35
N ALA A 133 18.46 1.74 -7.36
CA ALA A 133 18.71 1.44 -5.95
C ALA A 133 18.35 -0.02 -5.59
N ASP A 134 17.22 -0.52 -6.11
CA ASP A 134 16.80 -1.91 -5.93
C ASP A 134 17.77 -2.90 -6.58
N SER A 135 18.32 -2.57 -7.76
CA SER A 135 19.36 -3.39 -8.40
C SER A 135 20.59 -3.55 -7.49
N ILE A 136 21.09 -2.44 -6.91
CA ILE A 136 22.24 -2.48 -6.00
C ILE A 136 21.90 -3.30 -4.75
N LYS A 137 20.69 -3.12 -4.20
CA LYS A 137 20.23 -3.88 -3.04
C LYS A 137 20.15 -5.38 -3.34
N LYS A 138 19.63 -5.77 -4.50
CA LYS A 138 19.57 -7.17 -4.96
C LYS A 138 20.96 -7.78 -5.13
N ASP A 139 21.93 -7.01 -5.62
CA ASP A 139 23.32 -7.47 -5.72
C ASP A 139 23.95 -7.69 -4.34
N ALA A 140 23.80 -6.73 -3.42
CA ALA A 140 24.28 -6.87 -2.04
C ALA A 140 23.65 -8.08 -1.33
N LEU A 141 22.33 -8.25 -1.48
CA LEU A 141 21.59 -9.41 -0.98
C LEU A 141 22.16 -10.72 -1.55
N ARG A 142 22.39 -10.79 -2.86
CA ARG A 142 22.91 -12.00 -3.53
C ARG A 142 24.29 -12.39 -3.00
N ILE A 143 25.17 -11.43 -2.76
CA ILE A 143 26.51 -11.67 -2.20
C ILE A 143 26.39 -12.21 -0.77
N ASP A 144 25.63 -11.54 0.09
CA ASP A 144 25.50 -11.93 1.50
C ASP A 144 24.83 -13.29 1.66
N LEU A 145 23.83 -13.61 0.82
CA LEU A 145 23.13 -14.90 0.83
C LEU A 145 24.07 -16.10 0.70
N GLN A 146 25.19 -15.96 -0.03
CA GLN A 146 26.17 -17.04 -0.17
C GLN A 146 26.89 -17.36 1.15
N SER A 147 26.91 -16.42 2.09
CA SER A 147 27.57 -16.54 3.39
C SER A 147 26.59 -16.92 4.51
N VAL A 148 25.29 -17.08 4.23
CA VAL A 148 24.29 -17.35 5.25
C VAL A 148 24.31 -18.82 5.68
N ASN A 149 24.51 -19.06 6.99
CA ASN A 149 24.31 -20.37 7.59
C ASN A 149 22.81 -20.65 7.80
N ILE A 150 22.22 -21.40 6.88
CA ILE A 150 20.79 -21.76 6.89
C ILE A 150 20.38 -22.49 8.17
N GLY A 151 21.24 -23.36 8.71
CA GLY A 151 20.97 -24.11 9.94
C GLY A 151 20.77 -23.18 11.14
N SER A 152 21.62 -22.17 11.27
CA SER A 152 21.49 -21.13 12.30
C SER A 152 20.19 -20.34 12.16
N VAL A 153 19.80 -19.98 10.93
CA VAL A 153 18.54 -19.28 10.65
C VAL A 153 17.32 -20.11 11.06
N VAL A 154 17.30 -21.40 10.70
CA VAL A 154 16.22 -22.33 11.08
C VAL A 154 16.11 -22.46 12.60
N ASN A 155 17.24 -22.68 13.26
CA ASN A 155 17.30 -22.84 14.70
C ASN A 155 16.85 -21.57 15.44
N TYR A 156 17.30 -20.40 14.99
CA TYR A 156 16.90 -19.12 15.55
C TYR A 156 15.40 -18.87 15.37
N SER A 157 14.88 -19.05 14.15
CA SER A 157 13.46 -18.85 13.83
C SER A 157 12.56 -19.74 14.68
N SER A 158 12.95 -21.01 14.88
CA SER A 158 12.20 -21.97 15.70
C SER A 158 12.18 -21.55 17.18
N ARG A 159 13.31 -21.08 17.73
CA ARG A 159 13.38 -20.59 19.12
C ARG A 159 12.55 -19.31 19.29
N LEU A 160 12.62 -18.41 18.32
CA LEU A 160 11.84 -17.17 18.34
C LEU A 160 10.34 -17.47 18.29
N TRP A 161 9.91 -18.39 17.43
CA TRP A 161 8.51 -18.84 17.39
C TRP A 161 8.05 -19.45 18.71
N LYS A 162 8.86 -20.32 19.33
CA LYS A 162 8.54 -20.90 20.65
C LYS A 162 8.37 -19.83 21.74
N LYS A 163 9.16 -18.75 21.71
CA LYS A 163 8.99 -17.62 22.64
C LYS A 163 7.70 -16.84 22.41
N LEU A 164 7.13 -16.89 21.21
CA LEU A 164 5.85 -16.26 20.92
C LEU A 164 4.67 -17.06 21.49
N ASP A 165 4.86 -18.34 21.84
CA ASP A 165 3.85 -19.18 22.53
C ASP A 165 2.44 -19.07 21.92
N ALA A 166 2.37 -19.07 20.59
CA ALA A 166 1.11 -18.91 19.87
C ALA A 166 0.32 -20.24 19.89
N PRO A 167 -0.97 -20.23 20.31
CA PRO A 167 -1.79 -21.43 20.36
C PRO A 167 -2.15 -21.94 18.96
N MET A 168 -2.21 -23.26 18.79
CA MET A 168 -2.70 -23.87 17.54
C MET A 168 -4.24 -23.87 17.51
N LYS A 169 -4.84 -23.28 16.47
CA LYS A 169 -6.29 -23.24 16.24
C LYS A 169 -6.80 -24.37 15.34
N GLY A 170 -5.91 -25.20 14.79
CA GLY A 170 -6.28 -26.38 13.98
C GLY A 170 -6.78 -26.06 12.56
N SER A 171 -6.66 -24.80 12.12
CA SER A 171 -6.98 -24.35 10.77
C SER A 171 -5.78 -23.64 10.14
N ILE A 172 -5.76 -23.51 8.81
CA ILE A 172 -4.79 -22.65 8.13
C ILE A 172 -5.20 -21.20 8.35
N GLY A 173 -4.23 -20.37 8.76
CA GLY A 173 -4.44 -18.94 9.01
C GLY A 173 -4.55 -18.12 7.73
N THR A 174 -4.97 -16.87 7.87
CA THR A 174 -5.03 -15.89 6.77
C THR A 174 -3.95 -14.82 6.93
N GLU A 175 -3.48 -14.27 5.81
CA GLU A 175 -2.50 -13.18 5.80
C GLU A 175 -3.10 -11.96 5.09
N THR A 176 -3.00 -10.82 5.76
CA THR A 176 -3.25 -9.50 5.17
C THR A 176 -1.96 -8.70 5.17
N LYS A 177 -1.69 -7.97 4.09
CA LYS A 177 -0.51 -7.11 3.96
C LYS A 177 -0.95 -5.65 3.93
N SER A 178 -0.26 -4.83 4.72
CA SER A 178 -0.44 -3.39 4.78
C SER A 178 0.93 -2.73 4.81
N PHE A 179 1.10 -1.59 4.15
CA PHE A 179 2.37 -0.87 4.15
C PHE A 179 2.39 0.13 5.29
N VAL A 180 3.44 0.07 6.11
CA VAL A 180 3.67 1.01 7.23
C VAL A 180 4.57 2.17 6.84
N SER A 181 5.19 2.11 5.66
CA SER A 181 6.08 3.15 5.12
C SER A 181 5.86 3.36 3.63
N CYS A 182 6.12 4.56 3.15
CA CYS A 182 6.10 4.90 1.73
C CYS A 182 7.26 5.85 1.36
N ILE A 183 7.52 5.98 0.06
CA ILE A 183 8.47 6.97 -0.47
C ILE A 183 7.66 8.09 -1.10
N THR A 184 7.74 9.28 -0.52
CA THR A 184 7.07 10.50 -1.00
C THR A 184 8.08 11.42 -1.71
N PRO A 185 7.62 12.46 -2.42
CA PRO A 185 8.50 13.49 -2.96
C PRO A 185 9.38 14.19 -1.91
N ASP A 186 8.95 14.20 -0.63
CA ASP A 186 9.63 14.88 0.47
C ASP A 186 10.58 13.95 1.26
N GLY A 187 10.48 12.63 1.05
CA GLY A 187 11.39 11.66 1.67
C GLY A 187 10.73 10.30 1.93
N VAL A 188 11.39 9.49 2.76
CA VAL A 188 10.80 8.25 3.26
C VAL A 188 9.93 8.58 4.45
N GLU A 189 8.66 8.21 4.37
CA GLU A 189 7.70 8.37 5.46
C GLU A 189 7.43 7.00 6.10
N LEU A 190 7.45 6.96 7.43
CA LEU A 190 7.15 5.78 8.23
C LEU A 190 6.07 6.14 9.24
N ASN A 191 4.93 5.47 9.16
CA ASN A 191 3.86 5.69 10.12
C ASN A 191 4.12 4.87 11.39
N MET A 192 4.71 5.51 12.39
CA MET A 192 5.02 4.87 13.67
C MET A 192 3.78 4.41 14.44
N LYS A 193 2.63 5.08 14.25
CA LYS A 193 1.37 4.72 14.93
C LYS A 193 0.84 3.36 14.48
N ALA A 194 1.24 2.87 13.31
CA ALA A 194 0.89 1.54 12.83
C ALA A 194 1.35 0.44 13.80
N PHE A 195 2.45 0.67 14.54
CA PHE A 195 3.00 -0.31 15.47
C PHE A 195 2.30 -0.32 16.84
N ASP A 196 1.55 0.74 17.20
CA ASP A 196 0.87 0.84 18.50
C ASP A 196 -0.20 -0.23 18.69
N GLY A 197 -0.77 -0.74 17.59
CA GLY A 197 -1.75 -1.83 17.63
C GLY A 197 -1.14 -3.24 17.62
N CYS A 198 0.19 -3.38 17.51
CA CYS A 198 0.84 -4.68 17.56
C CYS A 198 0.97 -5.16 19.01
N GLU A 199 0.36 -6.30 19.34
CA GLU A 199 0.52 -6.92 20.66
C GLU A 199 1.99 -7.23 20.99
N ARG A 200 2.76 -7.57 19.94
CA ARG A 200 4.19 -7.89 20.04
C ARG A 200 4.94 -7.33 18.84
N LEU A 201 6.09 -6.69 19.09
CA LEU A 201 6.97 -6.15 18.07
C LEU A 201 8.37 -6.77 18.20
N ALA A 202 8.89 -7.29 17.09
CA ALA A 202 10.26 -7.78 16.99
C ALA A 202 10.99 -7.02 15.87
N VAL A 203 12.14 -6.43 16.20
CA VAL A 203 12.96 -5.68 15.24
C VAL A 203 14.21 -6.49 14.91
N ILE A 204 14.40 -6.79 13.63
CA ILE A 204 15.58 -7.48 13.13
C ILE A 204 16.36 -6.48 12.28
N VAL A 205 17.55 -6.11 12.74
CA VAL A 205 18.45 -5.22 11.99
C VAL A 205 19.34 -6.07 11.11
N ASP A 206 19.07 -6.03 9.81
CA ASP A 206 19.84 -6.69 8.77
C ASP A 206 19.98 -5.72 7.60
N LYS A 207 21.23 -5.34 7.30
CA LYS A 207 21.52 -4.28 6.34
C LYS A 207 21.15 -4.65 4.90
N THR A 208 21.31 -5.92 4.54
CA THR A 208 21.03 -6.41 3.18
C THR A 208 19.71 -7.14 3.09
N GLY A 209 19.21 -7.63 4.24
CA GLY A 209 17.95 -8.37 4.33
C GLY A 209 18.11 -9.87 4.04
N ALA A 210 19.35 -10.36 3.91
CA ALA A 210 19.65 -11.76 3.59
C ALA A 210 19.12 -12.74 4.66
N VAL A 211 19.26 -12.39 5.93
CA VAL A 211 18.86 -13.21 7.08
C VAL A 211 17.45 -12.84 7.55
N SER A 212 17.14 -11.55 7.66
CA SER A 212 15.86 -11.07 8.18
C SER A 212 14.68 -11.54 7.33
N THR A 213 14.82 -11.55 6.01
CA THR A 213 13.79 -12.05 5.08
C THR A 213 13.52 -13.55 5.28
N MET A 214 14.58 -14.34 5.51
CA MET A 214 14.45 -15.79 5.74
C MET A 214 13.81 -16.12 7.10
N ILE A 215 14.08 -15.32 8.13
CA ILE A 215 13.45 -15.44 9.43
C ILE A 215 11.98 -15.05 9.31
N ALA A 216 11.67 -13.90 8.69
CA ALA A 216 10.31 -13.42 8.51
C ALA A 216 9.44 -14.42 7.74
N ASP A 217 9.94 -14.99 6.63
CA ASP A 217 9.19 -15.99 5.86
C ASP A 217 8.94 -17.28 6.66
N ARG A 218 9.89 -17.71 7.50
CA ARG A 218 9.68 -18.87 8.38
C ARG A 218 8.65 -18.59 9.46
N LEU A 219 8.73 -17.44 10.14
CA LEU A 219 7.74 -17.04 11.13
C LEU A 219 6.34 -16.92 10.51
N ARG A 220 6.25 -16.36 9.30
CA ARG A 220 5.02 -16.30 8.51
C ARG A 220 4.43 -17.69 8.27
N ARG A 221 5.25 -18.67 7.83
CA ARG A 221 4.79 -20.05 7.64
C ARG A 221 4.32 -20.70 8.93
N TYR A 222 5.00 -20.46 10.05
CA TYR A 222 4.55 -20.97 11.35
C TYR A 222 3.21 -20.36 11.76
N ALA A 223 3.04 -19.04 11.61
CA ALA A 223 1.78 -18.36 11.91
C ALA A 223 0.62 -18.91 11.06
N LEU A 224 0.82 -19.02 9.74
CA LEU A 224 -0.18 -19.58 8.84
C LEU A 224 -0.50 -21.06 9.15
N GLY A 225 0.49 -21.84 9.60
CA GLY A 225 0.28 -23.23 10.00
C GLY A 225 -0.44 -23.42 11.34
N CYS A 226 -0.41 -22.41 12.21
CA CYS A 226 -1.06 -22.45 13.52
C CYS A 226 -2.50 -21.93 13.51
N GLY A 227 -2.91 -21.13 12.52
CA GLY A 227 -4.27 -20.61 12.37
C GLY A 227 -4.45 -19.18 12.84
#